data_AF-A0A915A2D8-F1
#
_entry.id   AF-A0A915A2D8-F1
#
_cell.length_a   1.000
_cell.length_b   1.000
_cell.length_c   1.000
_cell.angle_alpha   90.00
_cell.angle_beta   90.00
_cell.angle_gamma   90.00
#
_symmetry.space_group_name_H-M   'P 1'
#
loop_
_entity.id
_entity.type
_entity.pdbx_description
1 polymer ?
#
loop_
_entity_poly.entity_id
_entity_poly.type
_entity_poly.pdbx_seq_one_letter_code
_entity_poly.pdbx_strand_id
1 'polypeptide(L)'
;ALLIASKFEERWPPLIEDLVDLCDEAFTRDDLRAMERRMLQAVGFDVGSPLSYSFLRRYGRVCKLDMGLLTLARYILETSLMFYEFFAVPESLMAAACLLLALRMNGSADWVRKKVFVSATAVLMDRCSQHLTVGISREHDYG
;
A
#
# COMPACT_ATOMS: atom_id res chain seq x y z
N ALA A 1 1.02 -5.39 15.12
CA ALA A 1 1.83 -5.07 13.91
C ALA A 1 2.45 -3.68 13.99
N LEU A 2 1.66 -2.63 14.22
CA LEU A 2 2.10 -1.23 14.22
C LEU A 2 3.34 -0.97 15.09
N LEU A 3 3.37 -1.46 16.34
CA LEU A 3 4.52 -1.33 17.25
C LEU A 3 5.85 -1.84 16.67
N ILE A 4 5.81 -2.95 15.93
CA ILE A 4 7.02 -3.53 15.30
C ILE A 4 7.42 -2.67 14.09
N ALA A 5 6.45 -2.30 13.26
CA ALA A 5 6.68 -1.51 12.06
C ALA A 5 7.26 -0.12 12.40
N SER A 6 6.72 0.57 13.40
CA SER A 6 7.22 1.88 13.83
C SER A 6 8.64 1.79 14.39
N LYS A 7 8.95 0.79 15.22
CA LYS A 7 10.31 0.53 15.71
C LYS A 7 11.32 0.26 14.58
N PHE A 8 10.86 -0.26 13.46
CA PHE A 8 11.71 -0.61 12.32
C PHE A 8 11.92 0.55 11.34
N GLU A 9 10.85 1.29 10.99
CA GLU A 9 10.89 2.33 9.95
C GLU A 9 11.04 3.77 10.51
N GLU A 10 10.55 4.05 11.71
CA GLU A 10 10.52 5.41 12.24
C GLU A 10 11.81 5.78 12.96
N ARG A 11 12.22 7.05 12.81
CA ARG A 11 13.35 7.58 13.57
C ARG A 11 13.05 7.67 15.08
N TRP A 12 11.79 7.94 15.42
CA TRP A 12 11.30 8.14 16.78
C TRP A 12 9.98 7.40 16.95
N PRO A 13 10.01 6.08 17.22
CA PRO A 13 8.80 5.29 17.35
C PRO A 13 7.98 5.73 18.58
N PRO A 14 6.65 5.55 18.56
CA PRO A 14 5.79 5.83 19.71
C PRO A 14 6.13 4.92 20.89
N LEU A 15 5.87 5.41 22.11
CA LEU A 15 6.01 4.59 23.30
C LEU A 15 4.91 3.53 23.33
N ILE A 16 5.20 2.42 24.01
CA ILE A 16 4.19 1.37 24.20
C ILE A 16 2.99 1.87 25.03
N GLU A 17 3.23 2.84 25.92
CA GLU A 17 2.19 3.48 26.73
C GLU A 17 1.25 4.30 25.84
N ASP A 18 1.79 5.09 24.90
CA ASP A 18 0.98 5.83 23.91
C ASP A 18 0.07 4.90 23.08
N LEU A 19 0.54 3.69 22.75
CA LEU A 19 -0.26 2.71 22.01
C LEU A 19 -1.34 2.03 22.86
N VAL A 20 -1.12 1.89 24.16
CA VAL A 20 -2.14 1.42 25.11
C VAL A 20 -3.24 2.46 25.23
N ASP A 21 -2.85 3.73 25.41
CA ASP A 21 -3.77 4.85 25.52
C ASP A 21 -4.57 5.04 24.22
N LEU A 22 -3.93 4.88 23.05
CA LEU A 22 -4.58 4.92 21.74
C LEU A 22 -5.68 3.85 21.60
N CYS A 23 -5.54 2.73 22.30
CA CYS A 23 -6.47 1.61 22.26
C CYS A 23 -7.52 1.65 23.39
N ASP A 24 -7.67 2.79 24.08
CA ASP A 24 -8.62 2.99 25.18
C ASP A 24 -8.50 1.91 26.28
N GLU A 25 -7.24 1.61 26.65
CA GLU A 25 -6.86 0.59 27.65
C GLU A 25 -7.40 -0.83 27.36
N ALA A 26 -7.83 -1.12 26.13
CA ALA A 26 -8.30 -2.46 25.74
C ALA A 26 -7.22 -3.55 25.85
N PHE A 27 -5.94 -3.16 25.89
CA PHE A 27 -4.78 -4.05 26.02
C PHE A 27 -3.81 -3.54 27.06
N THR A 28 -3.22 -4.43 27.85
CA THR A 28 -2.15 -4.05 28.76
C THR A 28 -0.80 -3.97 28.04
N ARG A 29 0.16 -3.28 28.66
CA ARG A 29 1.56 -3.23 28.20
C ARG A 29 2.17 -4.63 28.02
N ASP A 30 1.84 -5.56 28.91
CA ASP A 30 2.38 -6.92 28.86
C ASP A 30 1.74 -7.75 27.74
N ASP A 31 0.47 -7.49 27.40
CA ASP A 31 -0.20 -8.09 26.25
C ASP A 31 0.48 -7.65 24.94
N LEU A 32 0.74 -6.35 24.78
CA LEU A 32 1.42 -5.81 23.60
C LEU A 32 2.85 -6.38 23.47
N ARG A 33 3.59 -6.50 24.58
CA ARG A 33 4.92 -7.14 24.61
C ARG A 33 4.87 -8.62 24.27
N ALA A 34 3.87 -9.34 24.78
CA ALA A 34 3.69 -10.75 24.47
C ALA A 34 3.38 -10.96 22.99
N MET A 35 2.50 -10.12 22.43
CA MET A 35 2.17 -10.14 21.00
C MET A 35 3.35 -9.73 20.12
N GLU A 36 4.14 -8.73 20.51
CA GLU A 36 5.36 -8.35 19.80
C GLU A 36 6.32 -9.54 19.66
N ARG A 37 6.62 -10.25 20.75
CA ARG A 37 7.48 -11.44 20.72
C ARG A 37 6.91 -12.55 19.85
N ARG A 38 5.61 -12.83 19.97
CA ARG A 38 4.93 -13.86 19.16
C ARG A 38 4.99 -13.54 17.67
N MET A 39 4.75 -12.29 17.30
CA MET A 39 4.81 -11.85 15.89
C MET A 39 6.22 -11.96 15.33
N LEU A 40 7.24 -11.50 16.06
CA LEU A 40 8.64 -11.59 15.64
C LEU A 40 9.09 -13.05 15.46
N GLN A 41 8.68 -13.94 16.37
CA GLN A 41 8.96 -15.37 16.25
C GLN A 41 8.28 -15.99 15.02
N ALA A 42 7.03 -15.60 14.74
CA ALA A 42 6.28 -16.13 13.60
C ALA A 42 6.92 -15.78 12.24
N VAL A 43 7.56 -14.62 12.12
CA VAL A 43 8.27 -14.20 10.90
C VAL A 43 9.77 -14.53 10.93
N GLY A 44 10.25 -15.27 11.93
CA GLY A 44 11.67 -15.61 12.06
C GLY A 44 12.58 -14.39 12.21
N PHE A 45 12.08 -13.30 12.80
CA PHE A 45 12.74 -12.00 12.89
C PHE A 45 13.10 -11.34 11.54
N ASP A 46 12.56 -11.84 10.42
CA ASP A 46 12.68 -11.20 9.12
C ASP A 46 11.52 -10.22 8.89
N VAL A 47 11.78 -8.95 9.15
CA VAL A 47 10.80 -7.85 9.02
C VAL A 47 11.05 -7.02 7.75
N GLY A 48 12.14 -7.30 7.02
CA GLY A 48 12.65 -6.47 5.91
C GLY A 48 11.99 -6.71 4.56
N SER A 49 10.71 -7.07 4.51
CA SER A 49 10.02 -7.38 3.25
C SER A 49 9.93 -6.15 2.33
N PRO A 50 10.19 -6.29 1.01
CA PRO A 50 10.22 -5.15 0.10
C PRO A 50 8.81 -4.57 -0.12
N LEU A 51 8.58 -3.32 0.27
CA LEU A 51 7.30 -2.64 0.11
C LEU A 51 7.05 -2.17 -1.33
N SER A 52 5.82 -2.30 -1.84
CA SER A 52 5.37 -1.71 -3.11
C SER A 52 5.71 -0.22 -3.20
N TYR A 53 5.58 0.50 -2.09
CA TYR A 53 5.90 1.92 -2.00
C TYR A 53 7.37 2.23 -2.42
N SER A 54 8.32 1.37 -2.03
CA SER A 54 9.73 1.52 -2.38
C SER A 54 9.97 1.38 -3.88
N PHE A 55 9.29 0.42 -4.54
CA PHE A 55 9.33 0.28 -5.99
C PHE A 55 8.69 1.47 -6.70
N LEU A 56 7.54 1.95 -6.22
CA LEU A 56 6.85 3.11 -6.79
C LEU A 56 7.74 4.35 -6.76
N ARG A 57 8.43 4.60 -5.63
CA ARG A 57 9.40 5.70 -5.51
C ARG A 57 10.56 5.56 -6.49
N ARG A 58 11.06 4.34 -6.72
CA ARG A 58 12.12 4.07 -7.71
C ARG A 58 11.63 4.32 -9.14
N TYR A 59 10.45 3.83 -9.50
CA TYR A 59 9.85 4.07 -10.81
C TYR A 59 9.62 5.55 -11.06
N GLY A 60 9.11 6.27 -10.06
CA GLY A 60 8.94 7.72 -10.12
C GLY A 60 10.20 8.49 -10.47
N ARG A 61 11.33 8.13 -9.83
CA ARG A 61 12.64 8.75 -10.11
C ARG A 61 13.14 8.45 -11.52
N VAL A 62 13.05 7.20 -11.95
CA VAL A 62 13.54 6.77 -13.27
C VAL A 62 12.71 7.37 -14.40
N CYS A 63 11.39 7.41 -14.23
CA CYS A 63 10.45 7.94 -15.22
C CYS A 63 10.30 9.47 -15.16
N LYS A 64 10.94 10.14 -14.20
CA LYS A 64 10.87 11.61 -13.99
C LYS A 64 9.43 12.12 -13.94
N LEU A 65 8.61 11.44 -13.15
CA LEU A 65 7.18 11.74 -13.04
C LEU A 65 6.93 13.02 -12.25
N ASP A 66 5.86 13.72 -12.62
CA ASP A 66 5.37 14.87 -11.86
C ASP A 66 4.88 14.47 -10.46
N MET A 67 4.99 15.39 -9.51
CA MET A 67 4.56 15.19 -8.13
C MET A 67 3.07 14.90 -8.00
N GLY A 68 2.22 15.51 -8.84
CA GLY A 68 0.78 15.24 -8.85
C GLY A 68 0.49 13.79 -9.22
N LEU A 69 1.14 13.30 -10.28
CA LEU A 69 1.00 11.91 -10.72
C LEU A 69 1.55 10.91 -9.70
N LEU A 70 2.68 11.21 -9.05
CA LEU A 70 3.22 10.37 -7.97
C LEU A 70 2.29 10.31 -6.77
N THR A 71 1.66 11.42 -6.43
CA THR A 71 0.70 11.49 -5.33
C THR A 71 -0.53 10.66 -5.65
N LEU A 72 -1.06 10.75 -6.87
CA LEU A 72 -2.17 9.91 -7.31
C LEU A 72 -1.80 8.41 -7.30
N ALA A 73 -0.61 8.05 -7.78
CA ALA A 73 -0.16 6.65 -7.77
C ALA A 73 0.01 6.10 -6.35
N ARG A 74 0.51 6.93 -5.40
CA ARG A 74 0.60 6.57 -3.98
C ARG A 74 -0.78 6.37 -3.38
N TYR A 75 -1.71 7.28 -3.65
CA TYR A 75 -3.09 7.16 -3.19
C TYR A 75 -3.71 5.83 -3.63
N ILE A 76 -3.61 5.49 -4.93
CA ILE A 76 -4.11 4.21 -5.47
C ILE A 76 -3.45 3.01 -4.77
N LEU A 77 -2.14 3.08 -4.53
CA LEU A 77 -1.38 2.03 -3.85
C LEU A 77 -1.86 1.85 -2.40
N GLU A 78 -2.04 2.92 -1.64
CA GLU A 78 -2.57 2.85 -0.26
C GLU A 78 -4.01 2.29 -0.25
N THR A 79 -4.85 2.72 -1.21
CA THR A 79 -6.20 2.17 -1.35
C THR A 79 -6.17 0.66 -1.66
N SER A 80 -5.17 0.18 -2.41
CA SER A 80 -5.04 -1.24 -2.74
C SER A 80 -4.78 -2.14 -1.53
N LEU A 81 -4.19 -1.60 -0.45
CA LEU A 81 -3.90 -2.37 0.78
C LEU A 81 -5.16 -2.83 1.51
N MET A 82 -6.32 -2.21 1.24
CA MET A 82 -7.60 -2.59 1.83
C MET A 82 -8.22 -3.83 1.18
N PHE A 83 -7.69 -4.26 0.02
CA PHE A 83 -8.24 -5.37 -0.77
C PHE A 83 -7.36 -6.62 -0.63
N TYR A 84 -7.92 -7.67 -0.03
CA TYR A 84 -7.21 -8.93 0.22
C TYR A 84 -6.82 -9.66 -1.08
N GLU A 85 -7.53 -9.41 -2.17
CA GLU A 85 -7.31 -10.01 -3.48
C GLU A 85 -5.91 -9.72 -4.05
N PHE A 86 -5.26 -8.64 -3.60
CA PHE A 86 -3.94 -8.24 -4.07
C PHE A 86 -2.78 -8.84 -3.27
N PHE A 87 -3.05 -9.60 -2.21
CA PHE A 87 -2.00 -10.23 -1.39
C PHE A 87 -1.05 -11.14 -2.19
N ALA A 88 -1.56 -11.84 -3.21
CA ALA A 88 -0.74 -12.75 -4.03
C ALA A 88 0.09 -12.02 -5.11
N VAL A 89 -0.05 -10.71 -5.25
CA VAL A 89 0.62 -9.93 -6.30
C VAL A 89 2.02 -9.53 -5.84
N PRO A 90 3.08 -9.72 -6.64
CA PRO A 90 4.40 -9.21 -6.32
C PRO A 90 4.41 -7.69 -6.15
N GLU A 91 5.07 -7.20 -5.10
CA GLU A 91 5.12 -5.78 -4.71
C GLU A 91 5.65 -4.86 -5.84
N SER A 92 6.62 -5.35 -6.63
CA SER A 92 7.16 -4.63 -7.78
C SER A 92 6.14 -4.45 -8.93
N LEU A 93 5.23 -5.42 -9.07
CA LEU A 93 4.17 -5.46 -10.06
C LEU A 93 3.01 -4.56 -9.63
N MET A 94 2.64 -4.64 -8.34
CA MET A 94 1.62 -3.80 -7.72
C MET A 94 1.97 -2.31 -7.89
N ALA A 95 3.20 -1.92 -7.52
CA ALA A 95 3.69 -0.56 -7.66
C ALA A 95 3.57 -0.01 -9.09
N ALA A 96 3.91 -0.83 -10.10
CA ALA A 96 3.84 -0.39 -11.48
C ALA A 96 2.42 -0.42 -12.06
N ALA A 97 1.54 -1.29 -11.57
CA ALA A 97 0.13 -1.27 -11.91
C ALA A 97 -0.55 0.02 -11.39
N CYS A 98 -0.30 0.41 -10.13
CA CYS A 98 -0.78 1.67 -9.56
C CYS A 98 -0.29 2.87 -10.39
N LEU A 99 0.98 2.86 -10.79
CA LEU A 99 1.55 3.91 -11.61
C LEU A 99 0.87 4.00 -13.00
N LEU A 100 0.65 2.86 -13.65
CA LEU A 100 -0.03 2.83 -14.94
C LEU A 100 -1.48 3.32 -14.83
N LEU A 101 -2.18 2.96 -13.75
CA LEU A 101 -3.54 3.43 -13.48
C LEU A 101 -3.57 4.95 -13.30
N ALA A 102 -2.64 5.50 -12.49
CA ALA A 102 -2.50 6.95 -12.31
C ALA A 102 -2.24 7.68 -13.64
N LEU A 103 -1.38 7.12 -14.51
CA LEU A 103 -1.08 7.69 -15.84
C LEU A 103 -2.33 7.74 -16.73
N ARG A 104 -3.15 6.69 -16.70
CA ARG A 104 -4.41 6.64 -17.44
C ARG A 104 -5.42 7.66 -16.92
N MET A 105 -5.57 7.76 -15.60
CA MET A 105 -6.47 8.73 -14.97
C MET A 105 -6.05 10.18 -15.27
N ASN A 106 -4.74 10.43 -15.39
CA ASN A 106 -4.19 11.75 -15.71
C ASN A 106 -4.19 12.09 -17.22
N GLY A 107 -4.89 11.31 -18.07
CA GLY A 107 -4.99 11.55 -19.51
C GLY A 107 -3.67 11.39 -20.29
N SER A 108 -2.60 10.90 -19.63
CA SER A 108 -1.26 10.72 -20.21
C SER A 108 -1.17 9.37 -20.92
N ALA A 109 -2.00 9.18 -21.96
CA ALA A 109 -2.19 7.91 -22.65
C ALA A 109 -0.98 7.45 -23.50
N ASP A 110 -0.03 8.33 -23.80
CA ASP A 110 1.05 8.05 -24.74
C ASP A 110 2.09 7.02 -24.24
N TRP A 111 2.22 6.83 -22.91
CA TRP A 111 3.20 5.90 -22.35
C TRP A 111 2.76 4.42 -22.42
N VAL A 112 1.47 4.16 -22.68
CA VAL A 112 0.86 2.82 -22.64
C VAL A 112 1.39 1.91 -23.79
N ARG A 113 2.14 2.44 -24.75
CA ARG A 113 2.60 1.70 -25.93
C ARG A 113 3.85 0.85 -25.75
N LYS A 114 4.57 0.94 -24.61
CA LYS A 114 5.72 0.05 -24.35
C LYS A 114 5.26 -1.28 -23.74
N LYS A 115 5.18 -2.29 -24.62
CA LYS A 115 4.87 -3.71 -24.37
C LYS A 115 5.82 -4.36 -23.35
N VAL A 116 5.61 -4.16 -22.05
CA VAL A 116 6.14 -5.05 -21.00
C VAL A 116 5.12 -5.24 -19.87
N PHE A 117 4.20 -4.29 -19.65
CA PHE A 117 3.34 -4.28 -18.47
C PHE A 117 1.94 -4.89 -18.62
N VAL A 118 1.52 -5.26 -19.83
CA VAL A 118 0.09 -5.47 -20.16
C VAL A 118 -0.53 -6.73 -19.55
N SER A 119 0.24 -7.78 -19.24
CA SER A 119 -0.33 -9.07 -18.79
C SER A 119 -0.84 -9.03 -17.34
N ALA A 120 -0.12 -8.38 -16.43
CA ALA A 120 -0.54 -8.24 -15.03
C ALA A 120 -1.53 -7.10 -14.81
N THR A 121 -1.40 -6.04 -15.62
CA THR A 121 -2.27 -4.87 -15.51
C THR A 121 -3.69 -5.14 -15.98
N ALA A 122 -3.91 -6.12 -16.87
CA ALA A 122 -5.26 -6.47 -17.32
C ALA A 122 -6.12 -7.03 -16.16
N VAL A 123 -5.55 -7.87 -15.30
CA VAL A 123 -6.26 -8.45 -14.15
C VAL A 123 -6.51 -7.41 -13.08
N LEU A 124 -5.52 -6.56 -12.79
CA LEU A 124 -5.66 -5.46 -11.83
C LEU A 124 -6.61 -4.38 -12.34
N MET A 125 -6.59 -4.01 -13.62
CA MET A 125 -7.50 -3.00 -14.16
C MET A 125 -8.92 -3.50 -14.31
N ASP A 126 -9.14 -4.77 -14.69
CA ASP A 126 -10.50 -5.33 -14.77
C ASP A 126 -11.13 -5.41 -13.36
N ARG A 127 -10.35 -5.85 -12.36
CA ARG A 127 -10.80 -5.91 -10.95
C ARG A 127 -10.91 -4.55 -10.29
N CYS A 128 -9.90 -3.67 -10.42
CA CYS A 128 -9.97 -2.30 -9.88
C CYS A 128 -11.06 -1.47 -10.57
N SER A 129 -11.34 -1.65 -11.87
CA SER A 129 -12.47 -0.98 -12.51
C SER A 129 -13.79 -1.43 -11.89
N GLN A 130 -13.97 -2.73 -11.61
CA GLN A 130 -15.19 -3.23 -10.97
C GLN A 130 -15.34 -2.69 -9.53
N HIS A 131 -14.25 -2.61 -8.75
CA HIS A 131 -14.29 -2.15 -7.36
C HIS A 131 -14.28 -0.63 -7.18
N LEU A 132 -13.54 0.14 -7.99
CA LEU A 132 -13.57 1.62 -7.94
C LEU A 132 -14.90 2.17 -8.48
N THR A 133 -15.49 1.59 -9.53
CA THR A 133 -16.81 2.03 -10.00
C THR A 133 -17.88 1.79 -8.93
N VAL A 134 -17.83 0.66 -8.22
CA VAL A 134 -18.75 0.37 -7.10
C VAL A 134 -18.48 1.24 -5.87
N GLY A 135 -17.21 1.55 -5.58
CA GLY A 135 -16.83 2.45 -4.47
C GLY A 135 -17.28 3.89 -4.70
N ILE A 136 -17.06 4.42 -5.91
CA ILE A 136 -17.46 5.78 -6.30
C ILE A 136 -18.98 5.91 -6.45
N SER A 137 -19.67 4.87 -6.93
CA SER A 137 -21.15 4.86 -6.97
C SER A 137 -21.76 4.80 -5.58
N ARG A 138 -21.14 4.11 -4.61
CA ARG A 138 -21.64 4.05 -3.23
C ARG A 138 -21.49 5.37 -2.46
N GLU A 139 -20.49 6.19 -2.76
CA GLU A 139 -20.38 7.53 -2.17
C GLU A 139 -21.45 8.51 -2.67
N HIS A 140 -22.04 8.25 -3.85
CA HIS A 140 -23.12 9.08 -4.41
C HIS A 140 -24.52 8.75 -3.86
N ASP A 141 -24.70 7.63 -3.17
CA ASP A 141 -25.99 7.19 -2.61
C ASP A 141 -26.18 7.56 -1.12
N TYR A 142 -25.17 8.17 -0.48
CA TYR A 142 -25.24 8.69 0.90
C TYR A 142 -25.31 10.23 0.99
N GLY A 143 -25.55 10.91 -0.14
CA GLY A 143 -25.73 12.37 -0.23
C GLY A 143 -27.18 12.79 -0.36
#